data_AF-A0A945B0V6-F1
#
_entry.id   AF-A0A945B0V6-F1
#
_cell.length_a   1.000
_cell.length_b   1.000
_cell.length_c   1.000
_cell.angle_alpha   90.00
_cell.angle_beta   90.00
_cell.angle_gamma   90.00
#
_symmetry.space_group_name_H-M   'P 1'
#
loop_
_entity.id
_entity.type
_entity.pdbx_description
1 polymer ?
#
loop_
_entity_poly.entity_id
_entity_poly.type
_entity_poly.pdbx_seq_one_letter_code
_entity_poly.pdbx_strand_id
1 'polypeptide(L)'
;MVRVILLGVCLLIASGVFAVGVVSDTVHNLSVSGPGPVKSLTEDRICIYCHIPHSASAQAPLWNRLSSGGYINYQSSTTDASPGQLGAASVRCLSCHDGTIALGDLANSRAGIIDNLSTTRLNGRSGLGTDLSDDHPISIIYDSGLSTRDPDLVHPANVDLPLLSGELHCTSCHDAHDNTTPPFLHKSTLYGELCITCHNLTGSNWDWTNSSHGTSTAVPQGTDPWSERKPEWKGLNVGQNACMNCHTPHNAATAVRLVKDQEEQTCYRCHDGSVGTNNIQADFQRFYRHPVDVTPNIDHDSARLENPRTMQLHVECEDCHNPHASFSSSPMISFNPGNPLDSNLTVAPLVNGSLAGVSGIDINGSVKTEADFEYEVCFKCHGVPANSACENRRCSTADNYQMVRQDGVYNLRDKFDTGNPALVSYHPVYANNPSNNSEVPSLRNDIPLNTSSSQIYCSDCHSSNSSPAAGDVGSSGPHGSQYEGILAQRYSFDPESTSITFDNALCFKCHDAGNLYSDVSFKHKKHLEKDFSCINCHDPHGSTAGPHLLNFLTSSNVAGQTLNITGAGGYNEPTWVDNGLYSGTCYMDCHGKVHDGWNY
;
A
#
# COMPACT_ATOMS: atom_id res chain seq x y z
N MET A 1 -40.01 -33.62 -73.01
CA MET A 1 -39.29 -33.57 -71.72
C MET A 1 -40.06 -32.63 -70.80
N VAL A 2 -40.86 -33.17 -69.90
CA VAL A 2 -41.67 -32.41 -68.94
C VAL A 2 -40.86 -32.36 -67.63
N ARG A 3 -40.46 -31.16 -67.20
CA ARG A 3 -39.78 -30.95 -65.92
C ARG A 3 -40.83 -30.73 -64.83
N VAL A 4 -40.86 -31.65 -63.88
CA VAL A 4 -41.62 -31.59 -62.63
C VAL A 4 -40.94 -30.58 -61.69
N ILE A 5 -41.69 -29.61 -61.17
CA ILE A 5 -41.26 -28.71 -60.08
C ILE A 5 -41.93 -29.22 -58.80
N LEU A 6 -41.13 -29.68 -57.84
CA LEU A 6 -41.56 -30.12 -56.52
C LEU A 6 -41.38 -28.96 -55.52
N LEU A 7 -42.46 -28.64 -54.81
CA LEU A 7 -42.49 -27.72 -53.67
C LEU A 7 -41.62 -28.23 -52.52
N GLY A 8 -40.89 -27.33 -51.86
CA GLY A 8 -40.33 -27.52 -50.52
C GLY A 8 -40.71 -26.33 -49.64
N VAL A 9 -41.66 -26.54 -48.73
CA VAL A 9 -42.02 -25.58 -47.66
C VAL A 9 -41.09 -25.84 -46.48
N CYS A 10 -40.18 -24.90 -46.17
CA CYS A 10 -39.40 -24.90 -44.93
C CYS A 10 -40.23 -24.24 -43.81
N LEU A 11 -40.61 -25.04 -42.81
CA LEU A 11 -41.14 -24.56 -41.54
C LEU A 11 -39.95 -24.15 -40.65
N LEU A 12 -39.74 -22.85 -40.45
CA LEU A 12 -38.81 -22.31 -39.45
C LEU A 12 -39.51 -22.33 -38.09
N ILE A 13 -39.13 -23.28 -37.22
CA ILE A 13 -39.47 -23.24 -35.80
C ILE A 13 -38.35 -22.46 -35.11
N ALA A 14 -38.59 -21.19 -34.81
CA ALA A 14 -37.74 -20.40 -33.94
C ALA A 14 -38.09 -20.71 -32.48
N SER A 15 -37.37 -21.66 -31.88
CA SER A 15 -37.41 -21.90 -30.44
C SER A 15 -36.48 -20.91 -29.74
N GLY A 16 -37.00 -19.74 -29.36
CA GLY A 16 -36.33 -18.88 -28.39
C GLY A 16 -36.44 -19.50 -27.01
N VAL A 17 -35.44 -20.29 -26.61
CA VAL A 17 -35.29 -20.74 -25.22
C VAL A 17 -34.59 -19.62 -24.47
N PHE A 18 -35.35 -18.76 -23.81
CA PHE A 18 -34.81 -17.97 -22.70
C PHE A 18 -34.58 -18.95 -21.55
N ALA A 19 -33.33 -19.14 -21.16
CA ALA A 19 -33.00 -19.83 -19.93
C ALA A 19 -33.43 -18.94 -18.75
N VAL A 20 -34.69 -19.08 -18.33
CA VAL A 20 -35.17 -18.51 -17.08
C VAL A 20 -34.67 -19.45 -15.99
N GLY A 21 -33.70 -19.01 -15.19
CA GLY A 21 -33.37 -19.69 -13.95
C GLY A 21 -34.63 -19.94 -13.14
N VAL A 22 -34.82 -21.16 -12.65
CA VAL A 22 -36.03 -21.51 -11.91
C VAL A 22 -35.73 -21.30 -10.43
N VAL A 23 -36.41 -20.32 -9.81
CA VAL A 23 -36.34 -20.06 -8.35
C VAL A 23 -36.45 -21.35 -7.53
N SER A 24 -37.15 -22.37 -8.06
CA SER A 24 -37.29 -23.70 -7.43
C SER A 24 -35.97 -24.31 -6.97
N ASP A 25 -34.88 -24.03 -7.67
CA ASP A 25 -33.57 -24.65 -7.48
C ASP A 25 -32.62 -23.76 -6.65
N THR A 26 -33.12 -22.61 -6.18
CA THR A 26 -32.36 -21.66 -5.36
C THR A 26 -32.73 -21.80 -3.88
N VAL A 27 -31.88 -21.29 -2.99
CA VAL A 27 -32.21 -21.23 -1.55
C VAL A 27 -33.35 -20.26 -1.23
N HIS A 28 -33.76 -19.43 -2.21
CA HIS A 28 -34.93 -18.57 -2.09
C HIS A 28 -36.26 -19.34 -2.31
N ASN A 29 -36.21 -20.58 -2.80
CA ASN A 29 -37.35 -21.48 -2.68
C ASN A 29 -37.49 -21.94 -1.22
N LEU A 30 -38.22 -21.16 -0.43
CA LEU A 30 -38.55 -21.47 0.95
C LEU A 30 -39.77 -22.39 1.09
N SER A 31 -40.34 -22.91 -0.01
CA SER A 31 -41.44 -23.86 0.06
C SER A 31 -40.95 -25.27 0.42
N VAL A 32 -41.87 -26.22 0.64
CA VAL A 32 -41.53 -27.62 0.96
C VAL A 32 -40.57 -28.26 -0.05
N SER A 33 -40.59 -27.82 -1.30
CA SER A 33 -39.72 -28.33 -2.37
C SER A 33 -38.31 -27.70 -2.39
N GLY A 34 -38.05 -26.72 -1.53
CA GLY A 34 -36.79 -25.99 -1.46
C GLY A 34 -35.54 -26.87 -1.28
N PRO A 35 -34.41 -26.54 -1.94
CA PRO A 35 -33.14 -27.24 -1.74
C PRO A 35 -32.38 -26.76 -0.49
N GLY A 36 -32.73 -25.57 0.04
CA GLY A 36 -32.06 -24.95 1.17
C GLY A 36 -32.34 -25.62 2.53
N PRO A 37 -31.46 -25.44 3.53
CA PRO A 37 -31.66 -25.96 4.88
C PRO A 37 -32.78 -25.23 5.64
N VAL A 38 -33.08 -24.00 5.25
CA VAL A 38 -34.20 -23.21 5.77
C VAL A 38 -35.31 -23.24 4.73
N LYS A 39 -36.41 -23.91 5.06
CA LYS A 39 -37.62 -23.98 4.24
C LYS A 39 -38.84 -24.33 5.08
N SER A 40 -40.02 -24.03 4.54
CA SER A 40 -41.29 -24.39 5.13
C SER A 40 -41.50 -25.89 5.07
N LEU A 41 -42.21 -26.41 6.06
CA LEU A 41 -42.69 -27.79 6.12
C LEU A 41 -44.15 -27.89 5.66
N THR A 42 -44.82 -26.76 5.44
CA THR A 42 -46.27 -26.69 5.24
C THR A 42 -46.70 -25.87 4.03
N GLU A 43 -45.89 -24.94 3.54
CA GLU A 43 -46.19 -24.10 2.38
C GLU A 43 -45.51 -24.62 1.11
N ASP A 44 -46.26 -24.83 0.03
CA ASP A 44 -45.76 -25.39 -1.24
C ASP A 44 -45.56 -24.36 -2.34
N ARG A 45 -46.13 -23.16 -2.21
CA ARG A 45 -45.98 -22.08 -3.20
C ARG A 45 -44.60 -21.44 -3.08
N ILE A 46 -43.85 -21.48 -4.18
CA ILE A 46 -42.48 -20.97 -4.26
C ILE A 46 -42.43 -19.44 -4.13
N CYS A 47 -43.24 -18.74 -4.94
CA CYS A 47 -43.12 -17.29 -5.06
C CYS A 47 -43.74 -16.50 -3.90
N ILE A 48 -44.52 -17.12 -3.01
CA ILE A 48 -45.33 -16.42 -2.01
C ILE A 48 -44.48 -15.67 -0.96
N TYR A 49 -43.25 -16.13 -0.75
CA TYR A 49 -42.29 -15.51 0.16
C TYR A 49 -41.80 -14.13 -0.30
N CYS A 50 -41.89 -13.87 -1.61
CA CYS A 50 -41.43 -12.63 -2.23
C CYS A 50 -42.60 -11.85 -2.86
N HIS A 51 -43.50 -12.54 -3.55
CA HIS A 51 -44.52 -11.93 -4.41
C HIS A 51 -45.95 -12.27 -3.99
N ILE A 52 -46.88 -11.35 -4.24
CA ILE A 52 -48.30 -11.56 -3.98
C ILE A 52 -48.92 -12.42 -5.11
N PRO A 53 -49.49 -13.60 -4.81
CA PRO A 53 -49.87 -14.59 -5.82
C PRO A 53 -51.16 -14.30 -6.61
N HIS A 54 -52.03 -13.39 -6.17
CA HIS A 54 -53.27 -13.04 -6.89
C HIS A 54 -53.57 -11.52 -6.82
N SER A 55 -54.05 -10.95 -7.94
CA SER A 55 -54.50 -9.55 -8.10
C SER A 55 -53.42 -8.45 -8.16
N ALA A 56 -52.18 -8.76 -8.57
CA ALA A 56 -51.22 -7.74 -8.99
C ALA A 56 -51.47 -7.32 -10.46
N SER A 57 -51.31 -6.04 -10.80
CA SER A 57 -51.50 -5.54 -12.17
C SER A 57 -50.53 -6.22 -13.16
N ALA A 58 -50.88 -6.24 -14.45
CA ALA A 58 -50.09 -6.89 -15.51
C ALA A 58 -48.69 -6.29 -15.75
N GLN A 59 -48.31 -5.19 -15.07
CA GLN A 59 -47.01 -4.52 -15.28
C GLN A 59 -45.88 -5.01 -14.35
N ALA A 60 -46.16 -5.49 -13.14
CA ALA A 60 -45.16 -6.13 -12.24
C ALA A 60 -45.83 -6.81 -11.02
N PRO A 61 -45.30 -7.94 -10.52
CA PRO A 61 -45.75 -8.56 -9.26
C PRO A 61 -45.51 -7.66 -8.04
N LEU A 62 -46.47 -7.60 -7.12
CA LEU A 62 -46.32 -6.87 -5.84
C LEU A 62 -45.45 -7.65 -4.85
N TRP A 63 -44.76 -6.94 -3.95
CA TRP A 63 -43.95 -7.53 -2.89
C TRP A 63 -44.82 -7.97 -1.71
N ASN A 64 -44.67 -9.21 -1.25
CA ASN A 64 -45.52 -9.81 -0.21
C ASN A 64 -44.91 -9.72 1.21
N ARG A 65 -44.07 -8.71 1.46
CA ARG A 65 -43.47 -8.46 2.77
C ARG A 65 -43.51 -6.98 3.10
N LEU A 66 -43.58 -6.69 4.40
CA LEU A 66 -43.34 -5.35 4.92
C LEU A 66 -41.82 -5.15 5.10
N SER A 67 -41.38 -3.90 5.22
CA SER A 67 -40.01 -3.60 5.65
C SER A 67 -40.07 -2.86 6.98
N SER A 68 -39.09 -3.14 7.85
CA SER A 68 -38.85 -2.43 9.10
C SER A 68 -38.49 -0.96 8.86
N GLY A 69 -37.75 -0.70 7.76
CA GLY A 69 -37.25 0.62 7.38
C GLY A 69 -36.14 1.13 8.30
N GLY A 70 -35.40 2.15 7.83
CA GLY A 70 -34.29 2.76 8.56
C GLY A 70 -32.99 1.97 8.41
N TYR A 71 -32.08 2.49 7.59
CA TYR A 71 -30.80 1.87 7.33
C TYR A 71 -29.67 2.89 7.43
N ILE A 72 -28.52 2.46 7.92
CA ILE A 72 -27.29 3.24 7.89
C ILE A 72 -26.55 2.82 6.63
N ASN A 73 -26.37 3.75 5.69
CA ASN A 73 -25.67 3.46 4.44
C ASN A 73 -24.16 3.52 4.64
N TYR A 74 -23.44 2.79 3.79
CA TYR A 74 -22.00 2.92 3.61
C TYR A 74 -21.56 4.37 3.35
N GLN A 75 -20.50 4.78 4.05
CA GLN A 75 -19.79 6.04 3.83
C GLN A 75 -18.29 5.80 4.04
N SER A 76 -17.48 6.43 3.20
CA SER A 76 -16.02 6.45 3.30
C SER A 76 -15.51 7.76 2.70
N SER A 77 -14.37 8.23 3.18
CA SER A 77 -13.62 9.37 2.61
C SER A 77 -13.30 9.16 1.12
N THR A 78 -13.10 7.90 0.72
CA THR A 78 -12.81 7.47 -0.65
C THR A 78 -14.04 7.27 -1.54
N THR A 79 -15.24 7.63 -1.08
CA THR A 79 -16.49 7.42 -1.83
C THR A 79 -17.04 8.72 -2.38
N ASP A 80 -17.10 8.85 -3.71
CA ASP A 80 -17.73 9.99 -4.42
C ASP A 80 -19.24 9.82 -4.66
N ALA A 81 -19.76 8.61 -4.43
CA ALA A 81 -21.18 8.31 -4.52
C ALA A 81 -21.91 8.85 -3.28
N SER A 82 -22.97 9.62 -3.50
CA SER A 82 -23.82 10.09 -2.39
C SER A 82 -24.86 9.02 -2.06
N PRO A 83 -24.82 8.39 -0.87
CA PRO A 83 -25.87 7.47 -0.46
C PRO A 83 -27.17 8.26 -0.20
N GLY A 84 -28.22 7.95 -0.96
CA GLY A 84 -29.56 8.51 -0.77
C GLY A 84 -30.40 7.72 0.23
N GLN A 85 -31.71 7.96 0.24
CA GLN A 85 -32.64 7.03 0.88
C GLN A 85 -32.59 5.69 0.15
N LEU A 86 -32.55 4.57 0.88
CA LEU A 86 -32.57 3.26 0.22
C LEU A 86 -33.79 3.10 -0.67
N GLY A 87 -33.52 2.73 -1.93
CA GLY A 87 -34.52 2.55 -2.95
C GLY A 87 -35.34 1.30 -2.73
N ALA A 88 -36.58 1.30 -3.24
CA ALA A 88 -37.53 0.22 -3.04
C ALA A 88 -37.02 -1.16 -3.51
N ALA A 89 -36.10 -1.20 -4.49
CA ALA A 89 -35.52 -2.46 -4.97
C ALA A 89 -34.65 -3.15 -3.92
N SER A 90 -33.73 -2.42 -3.28
CA SER A 90 -32.89 -2.95 -2.21
C SER A 90 -33.70 -3.27 -0.94
N VAL A 91 -34.66 -2.41 -0.60
CA VAL A 91 -35.53 -2.60 0.58
C VAL A 91 -36.33 -3.91 0.51
N ARG A 92 -36.68 -4.39 -0.69
CA ARG A 92 -37.33 -5.69 -0.88
C ARG A 92 -36.42 -6.83 -0.40
N CYS A 93 -35.15 -6.85 -0.80
CA CYS A 93 -34.19 -7.86 -0.33
C CYS A 93 -34.00 -7.75 1.19
N LEU A 94 -33.83 -6.53 1.70
CA LEU A 94 -33.61 -6.27 3.12
C LEU A 94 -34.81 -6.65 4.00
N SER A 95 -36.04 -6.73 3.48
CA SER A 95 -37.19 -7.26 4.23
C SER A 95 -37.06 -8.73 4.72
N CYS A 96 -36.03 -9.44 4.28
CA CYS A 96 -35.55 -10.70 4.86
C CYS A 96 -34.13 -10.55 5.41
N HIS A 97 -33.24 -9.95 4.60
CA HIS A 97 -31.80 -9.90 4.86
C HIS A 97 -31.40 -8.90 5.94
N ASP A 98 -32.29 -8.03 6.41
CA ASP A 98 -32.04 -7.19 7.58
C ASP A 98 -32.18 -7.97 8.91
N GLY A 99 -32.70 -9.21 8.88
CA GLY A 99 -32.88 -10.06 10.06
C GLY A 99 -33.95 -9.57 11.06
N THR A 100 -34.70 -8.50 10.74
CA THR A 100 -35.68 -7.90 11.65
C THR A 100 -37.05 -8.59 11.56
N ILE A 101 -37.40 -9.11 10.38
CA ILE A 101 -38.69 -9.74 10.07
C ILE A 101 -38.49 -11.25 9.87
N ALA A 102 -39.40 -12.06 10.43
CA ALA A 102 -39.34 -13.51 10.26
C ALA A 102 -39.71 -13.92 8.82
N LEU A 103 -39.11 -14.99 8.31
CA LEU A 103 -39.31 -15.46 6.93
C LEU A 103 -40.77 -15.80 6.62
N GLY A 104 -41.53 -16.31 7.60
CA GLY A 104 -42.97 -16.59 7.46
C GLY A 104 -43.91 -15.39 7.66
N ASP A 105 -43.39 -14.20 7.97
CA ASP A 105 -44.21 -12.99 8.17
C ASP A 105 -44.52 -12.29 6.84
N LEU A 106 -45.65 -12.66 6.25
CA LEU A 106 -46.09 -12.22 4.91
C LEU A 106 -47.15 -11.12 5.01
N ALA A 107 -47.04 -10.09 4.16
CA ALA A 107 -47.92 -8.92 4.16
C ALA A 107 -49.38 -9.26 3.81
N ASN A 108 -49.61 -10.23 2.91
CA ASN A 108 -50.96 -10.68 2.55
C ASN A 108 -51.33 -12.02 3.21
N SER A 109 -51.06 -12.16 4.51
CA SER A 109 -51.39 -13.34 5.32
C SER A 109 -52.91 -13.54 5.57
N ARG A 110 -53.79 -13.04 4.69
CA ARG A 110 -55.24 -13.22 4.81
C ARG A 110 -55.60 -14.72 4.86
N ALA A 111 -55.89 -15.17 6.08
CA ALA A 111 -56.58 -16.39 6.47
C ALA A 111 -55.89 -17.72 6.06
N GLY A 112 -55.04 -18.25 6.94
CA GLY A 112 -54.80 -19.70 7.03
C GLY A 112 -53.46 -20.22 6.48
N ILE A 113 -52.52 -19.34 6.12
CA ILE A 113 -51.14 -19.77 5.84
C ILE A 113 -50.49 -20.09 7.19
N ILE A 114 -50.48 -21.37 7.56
CA ILE A 114 -49.63 -21.86 8.64
C ILE A 114 -48.24 -22.01 8.03
N ASP A 115 -47.38 -21.03 8.26
CA ASP A 115 -45.97 -21.16 7.95
C ASP A 115 -45.17 -21.36 9.25
N ASN A 116 -44.46 -22.48 9.30
CA ASN A 116 -43.57 -22.81 10.41
C ASN A 116 -42.28 -21.97 10.41
N LEU A 117 -42.11 -21.03 9.47
CA LEU A 117 -41.02 -20.04 9.45
C LEU A 117 -41.36 -18.71 10.16
N SER A 118 -42.50 -18.63 10.87
CA SER A 118 -42.98 -17.41 11.55
C SER A 118 -42.08 -16.88 12.68
N THR A 119 -41.12 -17.67 13.17
CA THR A 119 -40.09 -17.24 14.14
C THR A 119 -38.67 -17.29 13.58
N THR A 120 -38.52 -17.73 12.33
CA THR A 120 -37.22 -17.92 11.69
C THR A 120 -36.75 -16.59 11.09
N ARG A 121 -35.61 -16.09 11.54
CA ARG A 121 -34.97 -14.87 10.99
C ARG A 121 -33.61 -15.23 10.41
N LEU A 122 -33.20 -14.51 9.36
CA LEU A 122 -31.84 -14.65 8.83
C LEU A 122 -30.82 -14.11 9.83
N ASN A 123 -29.66 -14.75 9.88
CA ASN A 123 -28.54 -14.38 10.74
C ASN A 123 -27.20 -14.73 10.07
N GLY A 124 -26.10 -14.40 10.73
CA GLY A 124 -24.75 -14.57 10.19
C GLY A 124 -24.59 -13.82 8.86
N ARG A 125 -23.82 -14.37 7.92
CA ARG A 125 -23.58 -13.77 6.59
C ARG A 125 -24.81 -13.59 5.70
N SER A 126 -25.96 -14.17 6.09
CA SER A 126 -27.21 -13.99 5.35
C SER A 126 -28.10 -12.88 5.92
N GLY A 127 -27.79 -12.38 7.13
CA GLY A 127 -28.47 -11.28 7.79
C GLY A 127 -27.54 -10.07 7.91
N LEU A 128 -27.59 -9.16 6.94
CA LEU A 128 -26.79 -7.93 6.91
C LEU A 128 -27.16 -6.98 8.07
N GLY A 129 -28.40 -7.01 8.52
CA GLY A 129 -28.90 -6.07 9.53
C GLY A 129 -29.41 -4.76 8.93
N THR A 130 -29.63 -3.77 9.79
CA THR A 130 -30.03 -2.41 9.40
C THR A 130 -28.85 -1.45 9.30
N ASP A 131 -27.67 -1.87 9.73
CA ASP A 131 -26.43 -1.14 9.56
C ASP A 131 -25.69 -1.74 8.36
N LEU A 132 -25.59 -0.97 7.27
CA LEU A 132 -24.92 -1.36 6.03
C LEU A 132 -23.60 -0.58 5.87
N SER A 133 -23.06 -0.04 6.96
CA SER A 133 -21.79 0.71 6.92
C SER A 133 -20.58 -0.15 6.60
N ASP A 134 -20.70 -1.47 6.68
CA ASP A 134 -19.69 -2.48 6.32
C ASP A 134 -20.08 -3.29 5.06
N ASP A 135 -21.04 -2.78 4.29
CA ASP A 135 -21.53 -3.37 3.05
C ASP A 135 -21.27 -2.47 1.85
N HIS A 136 -21.10 -3.07 0.66
CA HIS A 136 -20.95 -2.34 -0.58
C HIS A 136 -22.16 -1.43 -0.83
N PRO A 137 -21.94 -0.15 -1.18
CA PRO A 137 -23.03 0.80 -1.34
C PRO A 137 -24.05 0.32 -2.36
N ILE A 138 -25.33 0.52 -2.03
CA ILE A 138 -26.50 0.23 -2.85
C ILE A 138 -27.49 1.41 -2.77
N SER A 139 -28.41 1.48 -3.71
CA SER A 139 -29.29 2.64 -3.94
C SER A 139 -28.50 3.94 -4.16
N ILE A 140 -27.38 3.81 -4.87
CA ILE A 140 -26.58 4.96 -5.33
C ILE A 140 -26.85 5.20 -6.81
N ILE A 141 -26.89 6.47 -7.21
CA ILE A 141 -26.99 6.87 -8.61
C ILE A 141 -25.65 6.57 -9.27
N TYR A 142 -25.64 5.66 -10.26
CA TYR A 142 -24.48 5.31 -11.06
C TYR A 142 -24.63 5.95 -12.45
N ASP A 143 -24.32 7.24 -12.53
CA ASP A 143 -24.45 8.04 -13.75
C ASP A 143 -23.09 8.55 -14.27
N SER A 144 -23.10 9.24 -15.40
CA SER A 144 -21.87 9.79 -15.99
C SER A 144 -21.28 10.93 -15.16
N GLY A 145 -22.09 11.56 -14.30
CA GLY A 145 -21.61 12.55 -13.34
C GLY A 145 -20.78 11.91 -12.23
N LEU A 146 -21.16 10.73 -11.75
CA LEU A 146 -20.38 9.95 -10.79
C LEU A 146 -19.05 9.51 -11.41
N SER A 147 -19.05 8.87 -12.58
CA SER A 147 -17.80 8.43 -13.24
C SER A 147 -16.90 9.57 -13.73
N THR A 148 -17.38 10.82 -13.70
CA THR A 148 -16.54 12.01 -13.97
C THR A 148 -15.85 12.50 -12.70
N ARG A 149 -16.48 12.33 -11.53
CA ARG A 149 -15.89 12.67 -10.23
C ARG A 149 -14.90 11.60 -9.78
N ASP A 150 -15.25 10.34 -10.00
CA ASP A 150 -14.45 9.17 -9.69
C ASP A 150 -13.94 8.52 -10.99
N PRO A 151 -12.68 8.79 -11.38
CA PRO A 151 -12.09 8.24 -12.60
C PRO A 151 -11.77 6.73 -12.47
N ASP A 152 -11.86 6.15 -11.27
CA ASP A 152 -11.70 4.71 -11.05
C ASP A 152 -13.01 3.95 -11.32
N LEU A 153 -14.07 4.63 -11.83
CA LEU A 153 -15.33 4.01 -12.23
C LEU A 153 -15.49 3.93 -13.76
N VAL A 154 -15.96 2.76 -14.22
CA VAL A 154 -16.36 2.53 -15.61
C VAL A 154 -17.59 3.38 -15.92
N HIS A 155 -17.57 4.08 -17.05
CA HIS A 155 -18.71 4.88 -17.50
C HIS A 155 -20.00 4.02 -17.60
N PRO A 156 -21.17 4.47 -17.11
CA PRO A 156 -22.40 3.67 -17.02
C PRO A 156 -22.85 3.03 -18.35
N ALA A 157 -22.58 3.67 -19.48
CA ALA A 157 -22.91 3.13 -20.80
C ALA A 157 -22.14 1.84 -21.16
N ASN A 158 -21.05 1.55 -20.46
CA ASN A 158 -20.19 0.38 -20.67
C ASN A 158 -20.35 -0.67 -19.55
N VAL A 159 -21.20 -0.41 -18.55
CA VAL A 159 -21.47 -1.34 -17.45
C VAL A 159 -22.45 -2.41 -17.93
N ASP A 160 -21.97 -3.63 -18.05
CA ASP A 160 -22.77 -4.81 -18.43
C ASP A 160 -23.41 -5.48 -17.19
N LEU A 161 -24.13 -4.68 -16.40
CA LEU A 161 -24.91 -5.10 -15.22
C LEU A 161 -26.20 -4.26 -15.15
N PRO A 162 -27.29 -4.80 -14.57
CA PRO A 162 -28.54 -4.07 -14.52
C PRO A 162 -28.48 -2.89 -13.54
N LEU A 163 -28.63 -1.68 -14.07
CA LEU A 163 -28.80 -0.44 -13.29
C LEU A 163 -30.26 -0.02 -13.35
N LEU A 164 -31.03 -0.30 -12.29
CA LEU A 164 -32.46 -0.01 -12.26
C LEU A 164 -32.65 1.51 -12.19
N SER A 165 -33.21 2.10 -13.25
CA SER A 165 -33.38 3.56 -13.34
C SER A 165 -32.07 4.36 -13.15
N GLY A 166 -30.93 3.77 -13.50
CA GLY A 166 -29.61 4.39 -13.31
C GLY A 166 -29.05 4.25 -11.89
N GLU A 167 -29.69 3.46 -11.02
CA GLU A 167 -29.20 3.18 -9.67
C GLU A 167 -28.61 1.76 -9.55
N LEU A 168 -27.56 1.65 -8.76
CA LEU A 168 -26.96 0.37 -8.35
C LEU A 168 -27.75 -0.22 -7.19
N HIS A 169 -28.24 -1.45 -7.30
CA HIS A 169 -28.99 -2.16 -6.26
C HIS A 169 -28.44 -3.56 -5.99
N CYS A 170 -29.01 -4.27 -5.01
CA CYS A 170 -28.74 -5.69 -4.79
C CYS A 170 -28.90 -6.50 -6.10
N THR A 171 -29.91 -6.14 -6.90
CA THR A 171 -30.19 -6.79 -8.18
C THR A 171 -29.19 -6.47 -9.29
N SER A 172 -28.30 -5.48 -9.09
CA SER A 172 -27.21 -5.19 -10.02
C SER A 172 -26.14 -6.28 -9.99
N CYS A 173 -25.93 -6.89 -8.82
CA CYS A 173 -24.97 -7.98 -8.65
C CYS A 173 -25.66 -9.35 -8.59
N HIS A 174 -26.86 -9.42 -8.00
CA HIS A 174 -27.57 -10.67 -7.74
C HIS A 174 -28.85 -10.84 -8.59
N ASP A 175 -29.08 -12.04 -9.11
CA ASP A 175 -30.37 -12.47 -9.65
C ASP A 175 -30.97 -13.59 -8.81
N ALA A 176 -31.92 -13.28 -7.94
CA ALA A 176 -32.58 -14.26 -7.07
C ALA A 176 -33.28 -15.43 -7.81
N HIS A 177 -33.47 -15.31 -9.13
CA HIS A 177 -34.07 -16.34 -9.98
C HIS A 177 -33.04 -17.23 -10.66
N ASP A 178 -31.76 -16.85 -10.69
CA ASP A 178 -30.71 -17.60 -11.37
C ASP A 178 -29.65 -18.11 -10.40
N ASN A 179 -29.36 -19.42 -10.44
CA ASN A 179 -28.31 -20.06 -9.66
C ASN A 179 -27.17 -20.64 -10.52
N THR A 180 -27.06 -20.20 -11.77
CA THR A 180 -25.96 -20.58 -12.67
C THR A 180 -24.60 -20.17 -12.11
N THR A 181 -24.52 -18.99 -11.49
CA THR A 181 -23.31 -18.46 -10.84
C THR A 181 -23.56 -18.27 -9.35
N PRO A 182 -23.19 -19.22 -8.48
CA PRO A 182 -23.42 -19.09 -7.05
C PRO A 182 -22.69 -17.88 -6.41
N PRO A 183 -23.28 -17.20 -5.40
CA PRO A 183 -24.64 -17.32 -4.90
C PRO A 183 -25.58 -16.37 -5.65
N PHE A 184 -26.00 -16.76 -6.84
CA PHE A 184 -26.94 -16.00 -7.66
C PHE A 184 -26.37 -14.71 -8.24
N LEU A 185 -25.11 -14.69 -8.66
CA LEU A 185 -24.46 -13.51 -9.24
C LEU A 185 -24.69 -13.40 -10.75
N HIS A 186 -24.74 -12.19 -11.28
CA HIS A 186 -24.73 -11.97 -12.74
C HIS A 186 -23.38 -12.33 -13.39
N LYS A 187 -22.28 -12.18 -12.65
CA LYS A 187 -20.91 -12.47 -13.10
C LYS A 187 -20.11 -13.11 -11.98
N SER A 188 -19.06 -13.86 -12.33
CA SER A 188 -18.21 -14.51 -11.33
C SER A 188 -17.44 -13.49 -10.48
N THR A 189 -17.07 -13.88 -9.26
CA THR A 189 -16.06 -13.14 -8.48
C THR A 189 -14.64 -13.63 -8.76
N LEU A 190 -14.48 -14.70 -9.53
CA LEU A 190 -13.17 -15.18 -9.95
C LEU A 190 -12.51 -14.17 -10.89
N TYR A 191 -11.21 -13.94 -10.69
CA TYR A 191 -10.42 -12.94 -11.42
C TYR A 191 -10.98 -11.50 -11.34
N GLY A 192 -11.90 -11.24 -10.40
CA GLY A 192 -12.53 -9.94 -10.23
C GLY A 192 -13.58 -9.59 -11.29
N GLU A 193 -14.06 -10.54 -12.10
CA GLU A 193 -14.94 -10.31 -13.25
C GLU A 193 -16.16 -9.41 -12.93
N LEU A 194 -16.84 -9.65 -11.81
CA LEU A 194 -17.94 -8.82 -11.33
C LEU A 194 -17.48 -7.39 -10.98
N CYS A 195 -16.40 -7.28 -10.20
CA CYS A 195 -15.93 -6.02 -9.64
C CYS A 195 -15.43 -5.07 -10.75
N ILE A 196 -14.64 -5.59 -11.69
CA ILE A 196 -14.05 -4.80 -12.77
C ILE A 196 -15.06 -4.39 -13.85
N THR A 197 -16.32 -4.83 -13.73
CA THR A 197 -17.41 -4.32 -14.58
C THR A 197 -17.74 -2.87 -14.23
N CYS A 198 -17.53 -2.46 -12.98
CA CYS A 198 -17.75 -1.09 -12.50
C CYS A 198 -16.44 -0.40 -12.08
N HIS A 199 -15.45 -1.13 -11.56
CA HIS A 199 -14.20 -0.55 -11.07
C HIS A 199 -13.07 -0.68 -12.10
N ASN A 200 -12.48 0.45 -12.47
CA ASN A 200 -11.34 0.54 -13.39
C ASN A 200 -10.09 1.03 -12.65
N LEU A 201 -9.27 0.08 -12.19
CA LEU A 201 -8.08 0.38 -11.39
C LEU A 201 -6.86 0.49 -12.29
N THR A 202 -6.62 1.71 -12.78
CA THR A 202 -5.51 2.06 -13.67
C THR A 202 -4.89 3.39 -13.27
N GLY A 203 -3.62 3.61 -13.59
CA GLY A 203 -2.96 4.91 -13.42
C GLY A 203 -2.08 5.26 -14.61
N SER A 204 -1.11 6.16 -14.42
CA SER A 204 -0.36 6.72 -15.57
C SER A 204 0.43 5.66 -16.31
N ASN A 205 0.99 4.68 -15.58
CA ASN A 205 1.88 3.65 -16.11
C ASN A 205 1.60 2.24 -15.54
N TRP A 206 0.40 2.02 -14.99
CA TRP A 206 0.04 0.72 -14.42
C TRP A 206 -1.45 0.41 -14.63
N ASP A 207 -1.74 -0.89 -14.64
CA ASP A 207 -3.07 -1.45 -14.84
C ASP A 207 -3.19 -2.68 -13.93
N TRP A 208 -4.28 -2.75 -13.16
CA TRP A 208 -4.59 -3.89 -12.29
C TRP A 208 -4.45 -5.25 -12.98
N THR A 209 -4.83 -5.34 -14.26
CA THR A 209 -4.76 -6.59 -15.04
C THR A 209 -3.35 -7.12 -15.22
N ASN A 210 -2.33 -6.27 -15.01
CA ASN A 210 -0.91 -6.63 -15.05
C ASN A 210 -0.26 -6.65 -13.65
N SER A 211 -1.00 -6.32 -12.60
CA SER A 211 -0.50 -6.36 -11.22
C SER A 211 -0.15 -7.78 -10.79
N SER A 212 0.75 -7.92 -9.82
CA SER A 212 1.04 -9.23 -9.24
C SER A 212 -0.16 -9.82 -8.51
N HIS A 213 -1.03 -9.02 -7.90
CA HIS A 213 -2.24 -9.53 -7.27
C HIS A 213 -3.30 -9.99 -8.28
N GLY A 214 -3.40 -9.33 -9.44
CA GLY A 214 -4.33 -9.71 -10.52
C GLY A 214 -3.89 -10.95 -11.30
N THR A 215 -2.57 -11.20 -11.41
CA THR A 215 -2.02 -12.25 -12.28
C THR A 215 -1.38 -13.44 -11.56
N SER A 216 -1.18 -13.34 -10.24
CA SER A 216 -0.41 -14.35 -9.49
C SER A 216 -1.06 -15.73 -9.51
N THR A 217 -0.24 -16.73 -9.81
CA THR A 217 -0.60 -18.15 -9.73
C THR A 217 -0.23 -18.76 -8.37
N ALA A 218 0.23 -17.95 -7.41
CA ALA A 218 0.66 -18.42 -6.10
C ALA A 218 -0.51 -19.03 -5.32
N VAL A 219 -0.25 -20.19 -4.71
CA VAL A 219 -1.18 -20.93 -3.86
C VAL A 219 -0.67 -20.90 -2.41
N PRO A 220 -1.56 -20.73 -1.42
CA PRO A 220 -1.16 -20.72 -0.01
C PRO A 220 -0.50 -22.02 0.44
N GLN A 221 0.62 -21.90 1.14
CA GLN A 221 1.27 -22.97 1.88
C GLN A 221 0.85 -22.86 3.36
N GLY A 222 -0.14 -23.65 3.77
CA GLY A 222 -0.60 -23.68 5.17
C GLY A 222 -2.02 -23.16 5.34
N THR A 223 -2.20 -22.14 6.18
CA THR A 223 -3.53 -21.59 6.50
C THR A 223 -4.18 -21.02 5.24
N ASP A 224 -5.42 -21.40 4.98
CA ASP A 224 -6.21 -20.85 3.87
C ASP A 224 -6.62 -19.39 4.19
N PRO A 225 -6.09 -18.39 3.47
CA PRO A 225 -6.39 -16.97 3.70
C PRO A 225 -7.83 -16.61 3.30
N TRP A 226 -8.54 -17.52 2.63
CA TRP A 226 -9.91 -17.36 2.14
C TRP A 226 -10.89 -18.32 2.83
N SER A 227 -10.60 -18.74 4.07
CA SER A 227 -11.42 -19.70 4.83
C SER A 227 -12.92 -19.36 4.89
N GLU A 228 -13.27 -18.08 4.74
CA GLU A 228 -14.63 -17.57 4.73
C GLU A 228 -15.39 -17.77 3.41
N ARG A 229 -14.69 -18.04 2.30
CA ARG A 229 -15.31 -18.28 0.98
C ARG A 229 -15.70 -19.76 0.85
N LYS A 230 -16.85 -20.04 0.25
CA LYS A 230 -17.25 -21.44 -0.02
C LYS A 230 -16.51 -21.97 -1.26
N PRO A 231 -16.35 -23.30 -1.42
CA PRO A 231 -15.59 -23.88 -2.51
C PRO A 231 -16.05 -23.50 -3.92
N GLU A 232 -17.35 -23.25 -4.12
CA GLU A 232 -17.96 -23.05 -5.44
C GLU A 232 -17.55 -21.73 -6.13
N TRP A 233 -17.00 -20.80 -5.36
CA TRP A 233 -16.67 -19.43 -5.77
C TRP A 233 -15.31 -19.00 -5.25
N LYS A 234 -14.59 -19.87 -4.52
CA LYS A 234 -13.22 -19.66 -4.06
C LYS A 234 -12.24 -19.94 -5.20
N GLY A 235 -11.31 -19.02 -5.42
CA GLY A 235 -10.19 -19.25 -6.34
C GLY A 235 -9.13 -20.15 -5.72
N LEU A 236 -8.35 -20.85 -6.55
CA LEU A 236 -7.25 -21.70 -6.12
C LEU A 236 -5.97 -20.92 -5.80
N ASN A 237 -5.81 -19.73 -6.38
CA ASN A 237 -4.63 -18.88 -6.26
C ASN A 237 -5.00 -17.41 -6.05
N VAL A 238 -3.98 -16.58 -5.80
CA VAL A 238 -4.15 -15.14 -5.57
C VAL A 238 -4.89 -14.46 -6.72
N GLY A 239 -4.48 -14.67 -7.98
CA GLY A 239 -5.10 -14.04 -9.15
C GLY A 239 -6.58 -14.44 -9.35
N GLN A 240 -6.94 -15.69 -9.04
CA GLN A 240 -8.34 -16.14 -9.09
C GLN A 240 -9.19 -15.52 -7.99
N ASN A 241 -8.63 -15.25 -6.81
CA ASN A 241 -9.34 -14.56 -5.73
C ASN A 241 -9.37 -13.03 -5.91
N ALA A 242 -8.42 -12.45 -6.68
CA ALA A 242 -8.40 -11.06 -7.12
C ALA A 242 -8.77 -10.05 -6.01
N CYS A 243 -9.80 -9.21 -6.23
CA CYS A 243 -10.26 -8.19 -5.27
C CYS A 243 -10.66 -8.80 -3.92
N MET A 244 -11.17 -10.03 -3.93
CA MET A 244 -11.58 -10.76 -2.72
C MET A 244 -10.38 -11.29 -1.92
N ASN A 245 -9.13 -11.01 -2.29
CA ASN A 245 -8.00 -11.22 -1.40
C ASN A 245 -8.03 -10.24 -0.22
N CYS A 246 -8.40 -8.98 -0.47
CA CYS A 246 -8.33 -7.89 0.50
C CYS A 246 -9.71 -7.33 0.86
N HIS A 247 -10.61 -7.22 -0.13
CA HIS A 247 -11.93 -6.64 0.07
C HIS A 247 -12.98 -7.69 0.43
N THR A 248 -13.98 -7.26 1.19
CA THR A 248 -15.19 -8.01 1.53
C THR A 248 -16.40 -7.13 1.25
N PRO A 249 -17.21 -7.43 0.22
CA PRO A 249 -18.31 -6.56 -0.18
C PRO A 249 -19.47 -6.57 0.80
N HIS A 250 -19.55 -7.56 1.70
CA HIS A 250 -20.61 -7.66 2.69
C HIS A 250 -20.08 -8.09 4.04
N ASN A 251 -20.45 -7.37 5.09
CA ASN A 251 -19.98 -7.59 6.45
C ASN A 251 -18.45 -7.53 6.56
N ALA A 252 -17.84 -6.48 5.99
CA ALA A 252 -16.40 -6.24 6.13
C ALA A 252 -16.03 -6.06 7.61
N ALA A 253 -14.91 -6.65 8.06
CA ALA A 253 -14.46 -6.46 9.45
C ALA A 253 -14.06 -5.01 9.71
N THR A 254 -13.55 -4.34 8.68
CA THR A 254 -13.26 -2.91 8.67
C THR A 254 -14.13 -2.26 7.61
N ALA A 255 -15.09 -1.44 8.06
CA ALA A 255 -16.00 -0.71 7.20
C ALA A 255 -15.26 0.17 6.19
N VAL A 256 -14.25 0.93 6.64
CA VAL A 256 -13.44 1.80 5.78
C VAL A 256 -12.85 0.98 4.63
N ARG A 257 -13.14 1.36 3.38
CA ARG A 257 -12.67 0.69 2.15
C ARG A 257 -13.10 -0.78 2.01
N LEU A 258 -14.01 -1.26 2.87
CA LEU A 258 -14.54 -2.63 2.90
C LEU A 258 -13.44 -3.70 2.95
N VAL A 259 -12.44 -3.50 3.80
CA VAL A 259 -11.30 -4.43 3.92
C VAL A 259 -11.56 -5.52 4.97
N LYS A 260 -10.91 -6.67 4.77
CA LYS A 260 -11.14 -7.90 5.54
C LYS A 260 -10.76 -7.86 7.00
N ASP A 261 -9.89 -6.94 7.37
CA ASP A 261 -9.28 -6.85 8.69
C ASP A 261 -8.64 -5.46 8.86
N GLN A 262 -7.86 -5.24 9.91
CA GLN A 262 -6.87 -4.15 9.91
C GLN A 262 -5.95 -4.27 8.69
N GLU A 263 -5.42 -3.14 8.20
CA GLU A 263 -4.73 -3.06 6.91
C GLU A 263 -3.59 -4.10 6.82
N GLU A 264 -2.69 -4.10 7.78
CA GLU A 264 -1.52 -4.97 7.76
C GLU A 264 -1.90 -6.43 8.02
N GLN A 265 -2.93 -6.67 8.83
CA GLN A 265 -3.46 -8.02 9.01
C GLN A 265 -4.07 -8.56 7.72
N THR A 266 -4.62 -7.69 6.88
CA THR A 266 -5.07 -8.06 5.53
C THR A 266 -3.90 -8.47 4.65
N CYS A 267 -2.79 -7.72 4.68
CA CYS A 267 -1.57 -8.02 3.93
C CYS A 267 -0.88 -9.31 4.44
N TYR A 268 -0.76 -9.47 5.76
CA TYR A 268 -0.04 -10.58 6.40
C TYR A 268 -0.70 -11.94 6.18
N ARG A 269 -1.98 -12.00 5.77
CA ARG A 269 -2.61 -13.25 5.31
C ARG A 269 -1.84 -13.95 4.20
N CYS A 270 -1.04 -13.21 3.43
CA CYS A 270 -0.22 -13.72 2.34
C CYS A 270 1.28 -13.38 2.49
N HIS A 271 1.58 -12.24 3.12
CA HIS A 271 2.95 -11.73 3.27
C HIS A 271 3.66 -12.16 4.57
N ASP A 272 3.15 -13.19 5.24
CA ASP A 272 3.79 -13.92 6.35
C ASP A 272 4.75 -15.03 5.90
N GLY A 273 4.98 -15.13 4.58
CA GLY A 273 5.79 -16.19 3.96
C GLY A 273 5.01 -17.46 3.57
N SER A 274 3.69 -17.50 3.76
CA SER A 274 2.85 -18.62 3.30
C SER A 274 2.49 -18.54 1.81
N VAL A 275 2.43 -17.34 1.24
CA VAL A 275 2.11 -17.10 -0.18
C VAL A 275 3.22 -16.30 -0.85
N GLY A 276 3.60 -15.17 -0.24
CA GLY A 276 4.67 -14.31 -0.72
C GLY A 276 6.04 -15.00 -0.63
N THR A 277 6.93 -14.68 -1.58
CA THR A 277 8.29 -15.26 -1.63
C THR A 277 9.13 -14.89 -0.39
N ASN A 278 8.96 -13.67 0.12
CA ASN A 278 9.61 -13.18 1.33
C ASN A 278 8.60 -13.05 2.47
N ASN A 279 9.06 -13.29 3.70
CA ASN A 279 8.27 -13.09 4.90
C ASN A 279 8.45 -11.65 5.40
N ILE A 280 7.61 -10.74 4.88
CA ILE A 280 7.65 -9.32 5.24
C ILE A 280 7.17 -9.11 6.68
N GLN A 281 6.21 -9.91 7.14
CA GLN A 281 5.74 -9.85 8.52
C GLN A 281 6.88 -10.05 9.53
N ALA A 282 7.80 -10.98 9.26
CA ALA A 282 8.96 -11.21 10.12
C ALA A 282 9.93 -10.01 10.15
N ASP A 283 10.07 -9.27 9.04
CA ASP A 283 10.89 -8.06 9.03
C ASP A 283 10.27 -6.95 9.90
N PHE A 284 8.94 -6.83 9.90
CA PHE A 284 8.19 -5.96 10.81
C PHE A 284 8.13 -6.46 12.26
N GLN A 285 8.76 -7.59 12.61
CA GLN A 285 8.98 -7.99 14.01
C GLN A 285 10.36 -7.58 14.54
N ARG A 286 11.20 -6.99 13.69
CA ARG A 286 12.53 -6.52 14.09
C ARG A 286 12.44 -5.28 14.96
N PHE A 287 13.48 -5.07 15.77
CA PHE A 287 13.53 -3.97 16.73
C PHE A 287 13.47 -2.60 16.04
N TYR A 288 14.25 -2.42 14.97
CA TYR A 288 14.19 -1.22 14.14
C TYR A 288 13.35 -1.52 12.91
N ARG A 289 12.22 -0.83 12.79
CA ARG A 289 11.24 -1.03 11.71
C ARG A 289 10.42 0.23 11.52
N HIS A 290 9.76 0.33 10.39
CA HIS A 290 8.64 1.26 10.30
C HIS A 290 7.46 0.72 11.13
N PRO A 291 6.79 1.58 11.93
CA PRO A 291 5.88 1.14 12.98
C PRO A 291 4.44 1.00 12.46
N VAL A 292 4.23 0.09 11.51
CA VAL A 292 2.88 -0.20 10.99
C VAL A 292 1.97 -0.67 12.13
N ASP A 293 2.49 -1.54 12.99
CA ASP A 293 1.79 -2.10 14.15
C ASP A 293 1.40 -1.11 15.26
N VAL A 294 1.95 0.11 15.26
CA VAL A 294 1.71 1.11 16.31
C VAL A 294 0.55 2.04 15.94
N THR A 295 0.13 2.04 14.67
CA THR A 295 -0.85 2.99 14.17
C THR A 295 -2.07 2.33 13.52
N PRO A 296 -2.85 1.49 14.22
CA PRO A 296 -4.22 1.25 13.79
C PRO A 296 -5.01 2.54 14.06
N ASN A 297 -4.78 3.55 13.22
CA ASN A 297 -5.54 4.76 13.26
C ASN A 297 -6.82 4.47 12.51
N ILE A 298 -7.95 4.50 13.20
CA ILE A 298 -9.26 4.48 12.55
C ILE A 298 -9.41 5.68 11.59
N ASP A 299 -8.56 6.70 11.74
CA ASP A 299 -8.46 7.88 10.90
C ASP A 299 -7.37 7.77 9.81
N HIS A 300 -6.75 6.61 9.60
CA HIS A 300 -5.91 6.38 8.41
C HIS A 300 -6.80 6.37 7.17
N ASP A 301 -6.66 7.43 6.38
CA ASP A 301 -7.35 7.57 5.12
C ASP A 301 -6.46 7.01 4.00
N SER A 302 -7.02 6.80 2.82
CA SER A 302 -6.24 6.28 1.71
C SER A 302 -5.01 7.14 1.43
N ALA A 303 -3.85 6.53 1.18
CA ALA A 303 -2.62 7.25 0.81
C ALA A 303 -2.74 8.15 -0.45
N ARG A 304 -3.85 8.03 -1.20
CA ARG A 304 -4.23 8.91 -2.32
C ARG A 304 -4.94 10.19 -1.88
N LEU A 305 -5.68 10.16 -0.78
CA LEU A 305 -6.42 11.32 -0.26
C LEU A 305 -5.63 12.06 0.80
N GLU A 306 -4.78 11.36 1.54
CA GLU A 306 -3.97 11.99 2.55
C GLU A 306 -2.98 12.99 1.96
N ASN A 307 -2.85 14.12 2.65
CA ASN A 307 -1.86 15.13 2.32
C ASN A 307 -0.71 15.04 3.32
N PRO A 308 0.48 14.56 2.90
CA PRO A 308 1.66 14.44 3.76
C PRO A 308 2.07 15.72 4.49
N ARG A 309 1.64 16.89 4.01
CA ARG A 309 1.98 18.19 4.62
C ARG A 309 1.09 18.54 5.82
N THR A 310 -0.07 17.93 5.93
CA THR A 310 -1.08 18.26 6.95
C THR A 310 -1.56 17.07 7.77
N MET A 311 -1.34 15.85 7.29
CA MET A 311 -1.71 14.63 8.01
C MET A 311 -0.88 14.44 9.28
N GLN A 312 -1.43 13.71 10.24
CA GLN A 312 -0.64 13.20 11.35
C GLN A 312 0.26 12.08 10.81
N LEU A 313 1.58 12.18 11.05
CA LEU A 313 2.52 11.14 10.63
C LEU A 313 2.17 9.77 11.21
N HIS A 314 2.03 8.81 10.30
CA HIS A 314 1.90 7.38 10.56
C HIS A 314 2.64 6.62 9.45
N VAL A 315 2.66 5.30 9.52
CA VAL A 315 3.16 4.45 8.45
C VAL A 315 2.26 3.24 8.32
N GLU A 316 1.77 2.99 7.13
CA GLU A 316 0.94 1.85 6.73
C GLU A 316 1.50 1.19 5.46
N CYS A 317 0.94 0.04 5.07
CA CYS A 317 1.38 -0.67 3.88
C CYS A 317 1.17 0.19 2.63
N GLU A 318 0.02 0.85 2.52
CA GLU A 318 -0.35 1.64 1.35
C GLU A 318 0.34 3.01 1.26
N ASP A 319 1.01 3.44 2.34
CA ASP A 319 1.86 4.63 2.31
C ASP A 319 3.09 4.41 1.43
N CYS A 320 3.54 3.17 1.29
CA CYS A 320 4.68 2.83 0.44
C CYS A 320 4.27 2.00 -0.78
N HIS A 321 3.17 1.28 -0.73
CA HIS A 321 2.75 0.38 -1.80
C HIS A 321 1.36 0.75 -2.34
N ASN A 322 1.11 0.45 -3.61
CA ASN A 322 -0.24 0.50 -4.14
C ASN A 322 -0.63 -0.94 -4.48
N PRO A 323 -1.47 -1.61 -3.67
CA PRO A 323 -1.78 -3.02 -3.88
C PRO A 323 -2.48 -3.30 -5.21
N HIS A 324 -3.07 -2.28 -5.85
CA HIS A 324 -3.67 -2.39 -7.18
C HIS A 324 -2.65 -2.27 -8.32
N ALA A 325 -1.51 -1.64 -8.07
CA ALA A 325 -0.50 -1.36 -9.06
C ALA A 325 0.74 -2.25 -8.93
N SER A 326 1.02 -2.78 -7.75
CA SER A 326 2.28 -3.47 -7.48
C SER A 326 2.50 -4.70 -8.35
N PHE A 327 3.68 -4.83 -8.95
CA PHE A 327 4.11 -6.00 -9.70
C PHE A 327 5.59 -6.36 -9.46
N SER A 328 5.92 -7.63 -9.70
CA SER A 328 7.27 -8.15 -9.57
C SER A 328 8.25 -7.42 -10.48
N SER A 329 9.35 -6.95 -9.88
CA SER A 329 10.44 -6.27 -10.56
C SER A 329 11.74 -6.52 -9.83
N SER A 330 12.87 -6.24 -10.48
CA SER A 330 14.18 -6.34 -9.86
C SER A 330 14.27 -5.43 -8.62
N PRO A 331 15.14 -5.73 -7.63
CA PRO A 331 15.29 -4.93 -6.43
C PRO A 331 15.67 -3.46 -6.71
N MET A 332 15.20 -2.55 -5.86
CA MET A 332 15.63 -1.16 -5.82
C MET A 332 16.96 -1.07 -5.06
N ILE A 333 18.05 -1.36 -5.77
CA ILE A 333 19.42 -1.11 -5.32
C ILE A 333 20.22 -0.64 -6.53
N SER A 334 21.17 0.28 -6.33
CA SER A 334 21.93 0.89 -7.43
C SER A 334 23.11 0.03 -7.86
N PHE A 335 23.53 -0.88 -6.98
CA PHE A 335 24.52 -1.92 -7.23
C PHE A 335 24.32 -3.04 -6.21
N ASN A 336 24.71 -4.27 -6.56
CA ASN A 336 24.70 -5.39 -5.62
C ASN A 336 26.05 -5.46 -4.89
N PRO A 337 26.11 -5.33 -3.55
CA PRO A 337 27.38 -5.34 -2.83
C PRO A 337 28.11 -6.68 -2.90
N GLY A 338 27.38 -7.78 -3.05
CA GLY A 338 27.93 -9.13 -3.22
C GLY A 338 28.36 -9.45 -4.66
N ASN A 339 27.83 -8.71 -5.64
CA ASN A 339 28.19 -8.84 -7.06
C ASN A 339 27.96 -7.52 -7.82
N PRO A 340 28.90 -6.54 -7.78
CA PRO A 340 28.68 -5.21 -8.33
C PRO A 340 28.34 -5.15 -9.84
N LEU A 341 28.66 -6.22 -10.59
CA LEU A 341 28.36 -6.34 -12.02
C LEU A 341 27.03 -7.04 -12.31
N ASP A 342 26.21 -7.33 -11.29
CA ASP A 342 24.88 -7.86 -11.47
C ASP A 342 24.04 -6.89 -12.31
N SER A 343 23.43 -7.41 -13.37
CA SER A 343 22.58 -6.63 -14.29
C SER A 343 21.10 -6.73 -13.95
N ASN A 344 20.72 -7.59 -13.00
CA ASN A 344 19.34 -7.78 -12.57
C ASN A 344 18.93 -6.78 -11.48
N LEU A 345 19.17 -5.49 -11.73
CA LEU A 345 18.90 -4.38 -10.82
C LEU A 345 18.00 -3.35 -11.50
N THR A 346 17.34 -2.51 -10.72
CA THR A 346 16.61 -1.36 -11.25
C THR A 346 17.53 -0.17 -11.49
N VAL A 347 17.03 0.87 -12.14
CA VAL A 347 17.81 2.06 -12.50
C VAL A 347 17.49 3.19 -11.53
N ALA A 348 18.41 3.47 -10.61
CA ALA A 348 18.26 4.59 -9.69
C ALA A 348 18.11 5.93 -10.43
N PRO A 349 17.23 6.83 -9.95
CA PRO A 349 16.43 6.73 -8.72
C PRO A 349 14.97 6.32 -8.99
N LEU A 350 14.67 5.72 -10.16
CA LEU A 350 13.30 5.46 -10.60
C LEU A 350 12.56 4.50 -9.66
N VAL A 351 11.26 4.73 -9.44
CA VAL A 351 10.43 3.71 -8.81
C VAL A 351 10.40 2.43 -9.66
N ASN A 352 10.29 1.28 -9.01
CA ASN A 352 10.09 0.01 -9.69
C ASN A 352 8.62 -0.47 -9.57
N GLY A 353 8.35 -1.70 -10.02
CA GLY A 353 7.02 -2.30 -9.95
C GLY A 353 6.46 -2.46 -8.53
N SER A 354 7.28 -2.50 -7.49
CA SER A 354 6.79 -2.61 -6.10
C SER A 354 6.20 -1.30 -5.57
N LEU A 355 6.64 -0.14 -6.08
CA LEU A 355 6.19 1.20 -5.69
C LEU A 355 5.39 1.91 -6.80
N ALA A 356 4.98 1.17 -7.84
CA ALA A 356 4.20 1.74 -8.94
C ALA A 356 2.89 2.36 -8.42
N GLY A 357 2.52 3.54 -8.92
CA GLY A 357 1.24 4.17 -8.59
C GLY A 357 1.09 4.68 -7.15
N VAL A 358 2.21 4.85 -6.43
CA VAL A 358 2.26 5.36 -5.05
C VAL A 358 2.44 6.88 -5.08
N SER A 359 1.76 7.62 -4.22
CA SER A 359 1.92 9.08 -4.10
C SER A 359 3.30 9.47 -3.54
N GLY A 360 3.76 10.69 -3.82
CA GLY A 360 5.07 11.16 -3.36
C GLY A 360 5.15 12.67 -3.15
N ILE A 361 6.32 13.14 -2.70
CA ILE A 361 6.69 14.55 -2.66
C ILE A 361 7.96 14.76 -3.48
N ASP A 362 7.91 15.66 -4.46
CA ASP A 362 9.08 15.99 -5.27
C ASP A 362 10.15 16.77 -4.50
N ILE A 363 11.31 16.97 -5.11
CA ILE A 363 12.41 17.73 -4.51
C ILE A 363 12.03 19.18 -4.14
N ASN A 364 11.06 19.76 -4.85
CA ASN A 364 10.56 21.12 -4.61
C ASN A 364 9.49 21.17 -3.51
N GLY A 365 9.10 20.02 -2.94
CA GLY A 365 8.07 19.91 -1.91
C GLY A 365 6.63 19.85 -2.44
N SER A 366 6.45 19.59 -3.74
CA SER A 366 5.13 19.44 -4.37
C SER A 366 4.62 18.01 -4.20
N VAL A 367 3.35 17.87 -3.82
CA VAL A 367 2.69 16.56 -3.74
C VAL A 367 2.43 16.03 -5.15
N LYS A 368 2.79 14.77 -5.39
CA LYS A 368 2.56 14.03 -6.64
C LYS A 368 1.56 12.92 -6.41
N THR A 369 0.61 12.80 -7.34
CA THR A 369 -0.35 11.69 -7.35
C THR A 369 0.35 10.34 -7.55
N GLU A 370 1.39 10.30 -8.39
CA GLU A 370 2.23 9.13 -8.59
C GLU A 370 3.70 9.56 -8.58
N ALA A 371 4.52 8.85 -7.81
CA ALA A 371 5.96 9.04 -7.72
C ALA A 371 6.65 8.48 -8.97
N ASP A 372 7.64 9.22 -9.46
CA ASP A 372 8.55 8.77 -10.52
C ASP A 372 9.86 8.25 -9.94
N PHE A 373 10.24 8.73 -8.75
CA PHE A 373 11.50 8.40 -8.09
C PHE A 373 11.29 7.93 -6.65
N GLU A 374 12.10 6.96 -6.20
CA GLU A 374 11.97 6.36 -4.87
C GLU A 374 11.99 7.39 -3.74
N TYR A 375 12.91 8.35 -3.82
CA TYR A 375 13.07 9.36 -2.78
C TYR A 375 11.79 10.19 -2.59
N GLU A 376 10.93 10.30 -3.61
CA GLU A 376 9.66 11.04 -3.51
C GLU A 376 8.70 10.33 -2.56
N VAL A 377 8.73 8.99 -2.50
CA VAL A 377 7.95 8.20 -1.54
C VAL A 377 8.51 8.44 -0.12
N CYS A 378 9.83 8.38 0.04
CA CYS A 378 10.48 8.62 1.33
C CYS A 378 10.23 10.05 1.86
N PHE A 379 10.19 11.04 0.96
CA PHE A 379 9.98 12.43 1.33
C PHE A 379 8.60 12.73 1.90
N LYS A 380 7.61 11.83 1.72
CA LYS A 380 6.30 11.95 2.39
C LYS A 380 6.41 12.08 3.91
N CYS A 381 7.41 11.44 4.51
CA CYS A 381 7.62 11.48 5.96
C CYS A 381 8.98 12.09 6.34
N HIS A 382 10.01 11.89 5.54
CA HIS A 382 11.38 12.36 5.85
C HIS A 382 11.72 13.73 5.23
N GLY A 383 10.91 14.19 4.26
CA GLY A 383 11.19 15.36 3.42
C GLY A 383 10.25 16.56 3.65
N VAL A 384 9.33 16.47 4.61
CA VAL A 384 8.31 17.50 4.86
C VAL A 384 8.83 18.55 5.84
N PRO A 385 8.93 19.84 5.46
CA PRO A 385 9.39 20.89 6.38
C PRO A 385 8.47 21.03 7.60
N ALA A 386 9.05 21.18 8.80
CA ALA A 386 8.37 21.31 10.10
C ALA A 386 7.58 20.08 10.58
N ASN A 387 7.35 19.11 9.70
CA ASN A 387 6.59 17.89 9.95
C ASN A 387 7.40 16.65 9.55
N SER A 388 8.73 16.74 9.45
CA SER A 388 9.57 15.58 9.10
C SER A 388 9.74 14.68 10.30
N ALA A 389 9.70 13.36 10.08
CA ALA A 389 10.09 12.39 11.08
C ALA A 389 11.49 12.70 11.62
N CYS A 390 12.44 13.11 10.78
CA CYS A 390 13.81 13.39 11.18
C CYS A 390 13.97 14.63 12.07
N GLU A 391 13.01 15.57 12.04
CA GLU A 391 13.02 16.77 12.89
C GLU A 391 12.57 16.44 14.32
N ASN A 392 11.45 15.73 14.47
CA ASN A 392 10.76 15.52 15.75
C ASN A 392 10.91 14.09 16.32
N ARG A 393 11.41 13.14 15.54
CA ARG A 393 11.56 11.72 15.88
C ARG A 393 12.90 11.20 15.36
N ARG A 394 13.96 11.34 16.16
CA ARG A 394 15.29 10.86 15.78
C ARG A 394 15.44 9.39 16.14
N CYS A 395 16.54 8.79 15.69
CA CYS A 395 16.88 7.45 16.14
C CYS A 395 17.18 7.46 17.65
N SER A 396 16.92 6.33 18.29
CA SER A 396 17.04 6.17 19.74
C SER A 396 18.41 6.57 20.27
N THR A 397 19.50 6.24 19.56
CA THR A 397 20.86 6.64 19.95
C THR A 397 21.06 8.14 19.86
N ALA A 398 20.59 8.80 18.79
CA ALA A 398 20.73 10.24 18.64
C ALA A 398 19.96 11.03 19.71
N ASP A 399 18.77 10.56 20.08
CA ASP A 399 17.99 11.15 21.17
C ASP A 399 18.64 10.90 22.55
N ASN A 400 19.05 9.66 22.81
CA ASN A 400 19.74 9.29 24.06
C ASN A 400 21.01 10.10 24.27
N TYR A 401 21.78 10.34 23.21
CA TYR A 401 23.02 11.11 23.25
C TYR A 401 22.82 12.61 23.00
N GLN A 402 21.57 13.08 22.87
CA GLN A 402 21.25 14.50 22.67
C GLN A 402 22.08 15.14 21.55
N MET A 403 22.20 14.42 20.43
CA MET A 403 23.08 14.79 19.33
C MET A 403 22.67 16.10 18.67
N VAL A 404 23.62 16.98 18.39
CA VAL A 404 23.39 18.23 17.67
C VAL A 404 24.35 18.33 16.49
N ARG A 405 23.79 18.52 15.30
CA ARG A 405 24.54 18.75 14.07
C ARG A 405 24.75 20.24 13.86
N GLN A 406 25.91 20.60 13.30
CA GLN A 406 26.30 21.99 13.06
C GLN A 406 25.27 22.76 12.23
N ASP A 407 24.75 22.16 11.16
CA ASP A 407 23.81 22.86 10.29
C ASP A 407 22.36 22.93 10.81
N GLY A 408 22.00 22.07 11.77
CA GLY A 408 20.63 22.01 12.30
C GLY A 408 19.57 21.64 11.26
N VAL A 409 19.96 21.14 10.09
CA VAL A 409 19.02 20.75 9.02
C VAL A 409 18.71 19.26 9.16
N TYR A 410 17.45 18.92 9.40
CA TYR A 410 17.01 17.53 9.59
C TYR A 410 16.03 17.06 8.51
N ASN A 411 15.42 17.98 7.76
CA ASN A 411 14.63 17.64 6.59
C ASN A 411 15.56 17.07 5.50
N LEU A 412 15.34 15.81 5.11
CA LEU A 412 16.19 15.14 4.11
C LEU A 412 16.06 15.75 2.72
N ARG A 413 14.91 16.33 2.35
CA ARG A 413 14.76 17.01 1.06
C ARG A 413 15.74 18.18 0.94
N ASP A 414 15.91 18.96 2.01
CA ASP A 414 16.84 20.09 2.04
C ASP A 414 18.31 19.66 2.05
N LYS A 415 18.59 18.39 2.38
CA LYS A 415 19.92 17.75 2.35
C LYS A 415 20.30 17.19 0.97
N PHE A 416 19.34 17.11 0.04
CA PHE A 416 19.55 16.57 -1.31
C PHE A 416 19.21 17.56 -2.43
N ASP A 417 18.41 18.60 -2.14
CA ASP A 417 18.01 19.62 -3.10
C ASP A 417 19.21 20.46 -3.54
N THR A 418 19.76 20.15 -4.71
CA THR A 418 20.88 20.90 -5.30
C THR A 418 20.47 22.28 -5.83
N GLY A 419 19.16 22.57 -5.90
CA GLY A 419 18.62 23.90 -6.11
C GLY A 419 18.67 24.77 -4.86
N ASN A 420 18.85 24.18 -3.67
CA ASN A 420 19.04 24.92 -2.43
C ASN A 420 20.43 25.58 -2.39
N PRO A 421 20.53 26.92 -2.42
CA PRO A 421 21.82 27.60 -2.42
C PRO A 421 22.62 27.42 -1.12
N ALA A 422 21.98 26.94 -0.05
CA ALA A 422 22.66 26.61 1.20
C ALA A 422 23.30 25.21 1.18
N LEU A 423 22.91 24.31 0.27
CA LEU A 423 23.47 22.97 0.21
C LEU A 423 24.88 22.98 -0.38
N VAL A 424 25.85 22.45 0.38
CA VAL A 424 27.28 22.49 0.00
C VAL A 424 27.77 21.13 -0.48
N SER A 425 27.35 20.05 0.18
CA SER A 425 27.71 18.69 -0.21
C SER A 425 26.59 17.70 0.10
N TYR A 426 26.53 16.60 -0.67
CA TYR A 426 25.42 15.64 -0.61
C TYR A 426 25.83 14.30 -1.25
N HIS A 427 25.17 13.21 -0.83
CA HIS A 427 25.17 11.96 -1.58
C HIS A 427 24.19 12.02 -2.76
N PRO A 428 24.45 11.29 -3.86
CA PRO A 428 23.76 11.49 -5.13
C PRO A 428 22.39 10.81 -5.21
N VAL A 429 21.48 11.11 -4.27
CA VAL A 429 20.09 10.63 -4.30
C VAL A 429 19.28 11.38 -5.37
N TYR A 430 19.38 12.71 -5.39
CA TYR A 430 18.63 13.58 -6.32
C TYR A 430 19.42 14.00 -7.57
N ALA A 431 20.72 14.27 -7.41
CA ALA A 431 21.59 14.66 -8.50
C ALA A 431 23.02 14.20 -8.23
N ASN A 432 23.81 13.97 -9.28
CA ASN A 432 25.22 13.62 -9.15
C ASN A 432 26.11 14.61 -9.88
N ASN A 433 27.18 15.03 -9.22
CA ASN A 433 28.25 15.77 -9.85
C ASN A 433 29.54 14.92 -9.86
N PRO A 434 29.82 14.19 -10.96
CA PRO A 434 30.97 13.30 -11.03
C PRO A 434 32.32 14.05 -10.98
N SER A 435 32.35 15.38 -11.15
CA SER A 435 33.59 16.15 -10.95
C SER A 435 34.10 16.05 -9.51
N ASN A 436 33.20 15.81 -8.55
CA ASN A 436 33.56 15.71 -7.14
C ASN A 436 34.21 14.35 -6.81
N ASN A 437 34.06 13.34 -7.67
CA ASN A 437 34.63 12.01 -7.43
C ASN A 437 36.17 12.05 -7.36
N SER A 438 36.82 13.01 -8.03
CA SER A 438 38.28 13.16 -7.90
C SER A 438 38.72 13.67 -6.53
N GLU A 439 37.80 14.16 -5.69
CA GLU A 439 38.09 14.61 -4.33
C GLU A 439 37.77 13.53 -3.27
N VAL A 440 37.24 12.39 -3.70
CA VAL A 440 36.88 11.26 -2.83
C VAL A 440 37.73 10.04 -3.22
N PRO A 441 39.00 9.95 -2.78
CA PRO A 441 39.92 8.90 -3.22
C PRO A 441 39.53 7.50 -2.72
N SER A 442 38.65 7.43 -1.72
CA SER A 442 38.08 6.17 -1.24
C SER A 442 36.89 5.70 -2.09
N LEU A 443 36.32 6.51 -2.97
CA LEU A 443 35.19 6.07 -3.78
C LEU A 443 35.63 4.90 -4.68
N ARG A 444 34.91 3.79 -4.60
CA ARG A 444 35.26 2.61 -5.40
C ARG A 444 35.00 2.89 -6.88
N ASN A 445 35.84 2.34 -7.75
CA ASN A 445 35.72 2.52 -9.21
C ASN A 445 34.86 1.43 -9.89
N ASP A 446 34.40 0.44 -9.13
CA ASP A 446 33.56 -0.67 -9.61
C ASP A 446 32.05 -0.41 -9.43
N ILE A 447 31.68 0.71 -8.82
CA ILE A 447 30.29 1.16 -8.70
C ILE A 447 29.97 2.25 -9.74
N PRO A 448 28.75 2.28 -10.30
CA PRO A 448 28.42 3.13 -11.44
C PRO A 448 28.10 4.58 -11.03
N LEU A 449 28.98 5.26 -10.29
CA LEU A 449 28.80 6.66 -9.81
C LEU A 449 29.57 7.73 -10.60
N ASN A 450 30.05 7.38 -11.79
CA ASN A 450 30.95 8.21 -12.60
C ASN A 450 30.27 9.08 -13.67
N THR A 451 28.94 9.16 -13.69
CA THR A 451 28.18 9.99 -14.65
C THR A 451 27.22 10.93 -13.93
N SER A 452 26.82 12.03 -14.57
CA SER A 452 25.83 12.95 -14.00
C SER A 452 24.43 12.34 -13.83
N SER A 453 24.13 11.26 -14.56
CA SER A 453 22.90 10.48 -14.44
C SER A 453 22.99 9.35 -13.40
N SER A 454 24.17 9.10 -12.85
CA SER A 454 24.36 8.05 -11.85
C SER A 454 23.82 8.50 -10.51
N GLN A 455 22.80 7.82 -9.98
CA GLN A 455 22.21 8.15 -8.68
C GLN A 455 22.22 6.92 -7.77
N ILE A 456 21.91 7.14 -6.49
CA ILE A 456 21.66 6.07 -5.53
C ILE A 456 20.23 6.11 -5.01
N TYR A 457 19.74 4.95 -4.59
CA TYR A 457 18.48 4.79 -3.90
C TYR A 457 18.63 5.07 -2.40
N CYS A 458 17.53 5.43 -1.75
CA CYS A 458 17.47 5.47 -0.29
C CYS A 458 17.63 4.04 0.28
N SER A 459 17.03 3.04 -0.39
CA SER A 459 17.11 1.63 -0.04
C SER A 459 18.49 0.99 -0.19
N ASP A 460 19.44 1.64 -0.89
CA ASP A 460 20.85 1.22 -0.84
C ASP A 460 21.37 1.30 0.59
N CYS A 461 20.88 2.25 1.40
CA CYS A 461 21.26 2.37 2.79
C CYS A 461 20.18 1.83 3.73
N HIS A 462 18.92 2.20 3.50
CA HIS A 462 17.78 1.93 4.35
C HIS A 462 16.99 0.71 3.85
N SER A 463 17.43 -0.47 4.25
CA SER A 463 16.80 -1.73 3.88
C SER A 463 17.01 -2.79 4.96
N SER A 464 16.28 -3.89 4.85
CA SER A 464 16.47 -5.07 5.71
C SER A 464 17.92 -5.56 5.66
N ASN A 465 18.49 -5.95 6.81
CA ASN A 465 19.84 -6.52 6.89
C ASN A 465 19.99 -7.94 6.30
N SER A 466 18.92 -8.44 5.70
CA SER A 466 18.90 -9.67 4.90
C SER A 466 18.50 -9.39 3.45
N SER A 467 18.47 -8.13 3.02
CA SER A 467 18.06 -7.73 1.67
C SER A 467 19.19 -7.86 0.65
N PRO A 468 18.87 -7.77 -0.66
CA PRO A 468 19.85 -7.50 -1.71
C PRO A 468 20.78 -6.32 -1.45
N ALA A 469 20.30 -5.26 -0.79
CA ALA A 469 21.14 -4.13 -0.38
C ALA A 469 22.18 -4.51 0.69
N ALA A 470 21.93 -5.59 1.44
CA ALA A 470 22.89 -6.16 2.39
C ALA A 470 23.84 -7.19 1.74
N GLY A 471 23.62 -7.56 0.47
CA GLY A 471 24.31 -8.67 -0.21
C GLY A 471 23.64 -10.04 0.00
N ASP A 472 22.37 -10.07 0.39
CA ASP A 472 21.59 -11.27 0.69
C ASP A 472 20.30 -11.34 -0.18
N VAL A 473 19.39 -12.28 0.04
CA VAL A 473 18.26 -12.59 -0.87
C VAL A 473 16.86 -12.35 -0.28
N GLY A 474 16.78 -11.80 0.92
CA GLY A 474 15.53 -11.50 1.61
C GLY A 474 14.81 -10.25 1.10
N SER A 475 13.86 -9.75 1.90
CA SER A 475 13.02 -8.61 1.55
C SER A 475 13.84 -7.36 1.28
N SER A 476 13.57 -6.67 0.17
CA SER A 476 14.12 -5.34 -0.09
C SER A 476 13.27 -4.25 0.56
N GLY A 477 13.87 -3.10 0.85
CA GLY A 477 13.17 -1.91 1.33
C GLY A 477 13.12 -1.78 2.86
N PRO A 478 12.66 -0.63 3.36
CA PRO A 478 12.80 -0.23 4.77
C PRO A 478 11.68 -0.81 5.65
N HIS A 479 11.44 -2.12 5.58
CA HIS A 479 10.46 -2.79 6.46
C HIS A 479 11.00 -2.89 7.89
N GLY A 480 12.14 -3.58 8.06
CA GLY A 480 12.82 -3.70 9.35
C GLY A 480 14.23 -4.30 9.26
N SER A 481 15.08 -3.92 10.22
CA SER A 481 16.48 -4.34 10.33
C SER A 481 16.88 -4.56 11.79
N GLN A 482 17.91 -5.37 12.00
CA GLN A 482 18.60 -5.45 13.29
C GLN A 482 19.48 -4.21 13.56
N TYR A 483 19.77 -3.41 12.53
CA TYR A 483 20.57 -2.20 12.64
C TYR A 483 19.68 -0.95 12.73
N GLU A 484 20.03 -0.05 13.65
CA GLU A 484 19.31 1.21 13.88
C GLU A 484 19.22 2.03 12.60
N GLY A 485 18.09 2.73 12.38
CA GLY A 485 17.83 3.44 11.12
C GLY A 485 17.38 2.55 9.97
N ILE A 486 17.00 1.29 10.25
CA ILE A 486 16.59 0.29 9.25
C ILE A 486 17.70 0.09 8.21
N LEU A 487 18.94 -0.06 8.67
CA LEU A 487 20.09 -0.07 7.76
C LEU A 487 20.37 -1.48 7.21
N ALA A 488 20.76 -1.54 5.93
CA ALA A 488 21.10 -2.80 5.26
C ALA A 488 22.38 -3.42 5.83
N GLN A 489 23.31 -2.59 6.30
CA GLN A 489 24.54 -2.99 6.94
C GLN A 489 24.82 -2.08 8.14
N ARG A 490 25.79 -2.45 8.96
CA ARG A 490 26.08 -1.74 10.21
C ARG A 490 26.63 -0.33 9.93
N TYR A 491 26.06 0.65 10.62
CA TYR A 491 26.59 1.99 10.84
C TYR A 491 26.34 2.33 12.31
N SER A 492 27.40 2.59 13.07
CA SER A 492 27.27 2.94 14.48
C SER A 492 26.99 4.42 14.64
N PHE A 493 25.86 4.74 15.26
CA PHE A 493 25.56 6.09 15.69
C PHE A 493 26.31 6.50 16.97
N ASP A 494 27.11 5.61 17.56
CA ASP A 494 27.92 5.94 18.73
C ASP A 494 29.13 6.82 18.32
N PRO A 495 29.27 8.05 18.84
CA PRO A 495 30.42 8.89 18.51
C PRO A 495 31.73 8.36 19.11
N GLU A 496 31.67 7.49 20.12
CA GLU A 496 32.84 6.84 20.76
C GLU A 496 33.07 5.41 20.24
N SER A 497 32.44 5.02 19.12
CA SER A 497 32.61 3.68 18.54
C SER A 497 34.08 3.41 18.18
N THR A 498 34.68 2.39 18.81
CA THR A 498 36.09 2.04 18.64
C THR A 498 36.38 1.09 17.47
N SER A 499 35.35 0.45 16.91
CA SER A 499 35.49 -0.60 15.88
C SER A 499 35.12 -0.09 14.48
N ILE A 500 35.90 0.86 13.96
CA ILE A 500 35.59 1.62 12.73
C ILE A 500 35.22 0.74 11.52
N THR A 501 36.03 -0.25 11.15
CA THR A 501 35.79 -1.05 9.93
C THR A 501 34.50 -1.87 10.01
N PHE A 502 34.26 -2.51 11.16
CA PHE A 502 33.08 -3.36 11.34
C PHE A 502 31.82 -2.55 11.65
N ASP A 503 31.96 -1.44 12.36
CA ASP A 503 30.86 -0.58 12.78
C ASP A 503 30.35 0.33 11.66
N ASN A 504 31.10 0.48 10.57
CA ASN A 504 30.74 1.34 9.42
C ASN A 504 30.70 0.56 8.10
N ALA A 505 30.40 -0.75 8.16
CA ALA A 505 30.27 -1.63 6.99
C ALA A 505 29.41 -1.02 5.87
N LEU A 506 28.37 -0.27 6.24
CA LEU A 506 27.48 0.40 5.31
C LEU A 506 28.21 1.36 4.35
N CYS A 507 29.15 2.16 4.86
CA CYS A 507 29.92 3.11 4.05
C CYS A 507 30.81 2.36 3.06
N PHE A 508 31.34 1.20 3.46
CA PHE A 508 32.28 0.42 2.65
C PHE A 508 31.64 -0.35 1.49
N LYS A 509 30.31 -0.27 1.37
CA LYS A 509 29.62 -0.62 0.14
C LYS A 509 30.10 0.24 -1.04
N CYS A 510 30.29 1.54 -0.80
CA CYS A 510 30.71 2.51 -1.83
C CYS A 510 32.15 2.98 -1.67
N HIS A 511 32.69 2.93 -0.45
CA HIS A 511 34.03 3.41 -0.13
C HIS A 511 35.00 2.26 0.14
N ASP A 512 36.24 2.38 -0.34
CA ASP A 512 37.33 1.46 -0.06
C ASP A 512 37.90 1.75 1.34
N ALA A 513 37.76 0.78 2.24
CA ALA A 513 38.27 0.87 3.60
C ALA A 513 39.80 0.97 3.68
N GLY A 514 40.52 0.39 2.72
CA GLY A 514 41.99 0.45 2.66
C GLY A 514 42.49 1.86 2.37
N ASN A 515 41.83 2.58 1.45
CA ASN A 515 42.15 3.98 1.12
C ASN A 515 41.84 4.96 2.27
N LEU A 516 40.99 4.58 3.23
CA LEU A 516 40.73 5.39 4.41
C LEU A 516 41.98 5.54 5.29
N TYR A 517 42.79 4.48 5.42
CA TYR A 517 43.97 4.47 6.30
C TYR A 517 45.26 4.94 5.62
N SER A 518 45.23 5.24 4.33
CA SER A 518 46.39 5.73 3.57
C SER A 518 46.56 7.26 3.63
N ASP A 519 45.67 7.97 4.31
CA ASP A 519 45.74 9.42 4.57
C ASP A 519 45.90 10.27 3.29
N VAL A 520 45.30 9.83 2.18
CA VAL A 520 45.45 10.45 0.85
C VAL A 520 44.82 11.84 0.78
N SER A 521 43.58 12.02 1.28
CA SER A 521 42.86 13.30 1.27
C SER A 521 42.87 14.03 2.61
N PHE A 522 42.86 13.29 3.71
CA PHE A 522 42.82 13.79 5.07
C PHE A 522 43.48 12.78 6.00
N LYS A 523 43.97 13.20 7.17
CA LYS A 523 44.63 12.34 8.17
C LYS A 523 43.63 11.46 8.93
N HIS A 524 42.80 10.71 8.21
CA HIS A 524 41.80 9.81 8.77
C HIS A 524 42.41 8.83 9.77
N LYS A 525 43.53 8.19 9.43
CA LYS A 525 44.19 7.22 10.32
C LYS A 525 44.40 7.78 11.73
N LYS A 526 44.90 9.02 11.83
CA LYS A 526 45.15 9.68 13.11
C LYS A 526 43.88 9.93 13.93
N HIS A 527 42.74 10.18 13.29
CA HIS A 527 41.47 10.44 13.97
C HIS A 527 40.76 9.14 14.33
N LEU A 528 40.81 8.15 13.44
CA LEU A 528 40.19 6.84 13.63
C LEU A 528 40.94 5.97 14.64
N GLU A 529 42.28 6.09 14.76
CA GLU A 529 43.08 5.43 15.82
C GLU A 529 42.85 6.04 17.21
N LYS A 530 42.15 7.17 17.30
CA LYS A 530 41.77 7.81 18.56
C LYS A 530 40.31 7.53 18.93
N ASP A 531 39.73 6.48 18.35
CA ASP A 531 38.37 6.03 18.64
C ASP A 531 37.26 7.05 18.32
N PHE A 532 37.51 7.98 17.38
CA PHE A 532 36.47 8.85 16.86
C PHE A 532 35.74 8.19 15.69
N SER A 533 34.44 8.00 15.83
CA SER A 533 33.57 7.49 14.76
C SER A 533 33.36 8.54 13.65
N CYS A 534 33.08 8.07 12.42
CA CYS A 534 32.78 8.90 11.25
C CYS A 534 31.66 9.92 11.51
N ILE A 535 30.71 9.56 12.38
CA ILE A 535 29.56 10.40 12.73
C ILE A 535 29.97 11.73 13.37
N ASN A 536 31.15 11.83 14.01
CA ASN A 536 31.61 13.08 14.61
C ASN A 536 31.82 14.19 13.57
N CYS A 537 32.17 13.81 12.33
CA CYS A 537 32.52 14.76 11.26
C CYS A 537 31.50 14.74 10.12
N HIS A 538 31.04 13.55 9.71
CA HIS A 538 30.26 13.38 8.49
C HIS A 538 28.77 13.17 8.78
N ASP A 539 27.94 13.83 7.96
CA ASP A 539 26.53 13.52 7.80
C ASP A 539 26.35 12.72 6.50
N PRO A 540 25.86 11.47 6.56
CA PRO A 540 25.79 10.60 5.40
C PRO A 540 24.71 11.02 4.38
N HIS A 541 23.93 12.09 4.60
CA HIS A 541 22.97 12.57 3.61
C HIS A 541 23.50 13.78 2.87
N GLY A 542 23.78 14.86 3.60
CA GLY A 542 24.24 16.13 3.06
C GLY A 542 24.63 17.13 4.14
N SER A 543 25.23 18.23 3.72
CA SER A 543 25.66 19.30 4.61
C SER A 543 25.44 20.66 3.97
N THR A 544 24.85 21.56 4.75
CA THR A 544 24.87 23.01 4.44
C THR A 544 26.02 23.74 5.13
N ALA A 545 26.73 23.04 6.03
CA ALA A 545 27.84 23.61 6.81
C ALA A 545 29.19 23.54 6.08
N GLY A 546 29.42 22.53 5.23
CA GLY A 546 30.72 22.34 4.62
C GLY A 546 30.78 21.34 3.47
N PRO A 547 31.90 21.33 2.72
CA PRO A 547 32.16 20.36 1.66
C PRO A 547 32.44 18.97 2.25
N HIS A 548 32.56 17.94 1.40
CA HIS A 548 32.95 16.58 1.81
C HIS A 548 32.04 15.94 2.87
N LEU A 549 30.75 16.29 2.87
CA LEU A 549 29.77 15.89 3.87
C LEU A 549 30.11 16.31 5.30
N LEU A 550 30.99 17.30 5.47
CA LEU A 550 31.37 17.81 6.79
C LEU A 550 30.18 18.55 7.41
N ASN A 551 29.62 17.96 8.46
CA ASN A 551 28.57 18.51 9.29
C ASN A 551 28.84 18.04 10.72
N PHE A 552 29.69 18.78 11.43
CA PHE A 552 30.23 18.32 12.71
C PHE A 552 29.13 18.06 13.74
N LEU A 553 29.31 17.01 14.53
CA LEU A 553 28.50 16.74 15.72
C LEU A 553 28.94 17.71 16.82
N THR A 554 28.40 18.92 16.81
CA THR A 554 28.82 20.03 17.68
C THR A 554 28.61 19.72 19.17
N SER A 555 27.64 18.85 19.48
CA SER A 555 27.41 18.33 20.82
C SER A 555 26.88 16.90 20.78
N SER A 556 27.36 16.07 21.70
CA SER A 556 26.75 14.79 22.09
C SER A 556 27.06 14.47 23.55
N ASN A 557 26.24 13.63 24.19
CA ASN A 557 26.38 13.22 25.57
C ASN A 557 26.44 11.69 25.65
N VAL A 558 27.64 11.15 25.82
CA VAL A 558 27.86 9.70 25.95
C VAL A 558 28.17 9.38 27.40
N ALA A 559 27.34 8.53 28.02
CA ALA A 559 27.51 8.09 29.41
C ALA A 559 27.70 9.24 30.44
N GLY A 560 27.12 10.41 30.21
CA GLY A 560 27.24 11.58 31.08
C GLY A 560 28.44 12.48 30.77
N GLN A 561 29.26 12.14 29.78
CA GLN A 561 30.33 12.97 29.26
C GLN A 561 29.85 13.74 28.04
N THR A 562 29.87 15.07 28.14
CA THR A 562 29.58 15.93 27.00
C THR A 562 30.79 16.05 26.10
N LEU A 563 30.65 15.58 24.87
CA LEU A 563 31.60 15.72 23.78
C LEU A 563 31.19 16.91 22.92
N ASN A 564 32.05 17.93 22.85
CA ASN A 564 31.79 19.13 22.06
C ASN A 564 32.82 19.31 20.95
N ILE A 565 32.34 19.87 19.84
CA ILE A 565 33.17 20.36 18.75
C ILE A 565 32.77 21.83 18.51
N THR A 566 33.68 22.76 18.81
CA THR A 566 33.41 24.21 18.73
C THR A 566 34.37 24.89 17.75
N GLY A 567 34.09 26.15 17.37
CA GLY A 567 35.03 26.94 16.57
C GLY A 567 36.33 27.29 17.31
N ALA A 568 37.39 27.57 16.54
CA ALA A 568 38.66 28.09 17.04
C ALA A 568 39.27 29.09 16.04
N GLY A 569 40.38 29.75 16.41
CA GLY A 569 41.15 30.57 15.46
C GLY A 569 40.39 31.71 14.78
N GLY A 570 39.44 32.32 15.49
CA GLY A 570 38.59 33.41 14.99
C GLY A 570 37.25 32.96 14.41
N TYR A 571 37.01 31.66 14.27
CA TYR A 571 35.72 31.10 13.89
C TYR A 571 34.88 30.78 15.13
N ASN A 572 33.60 31.14 15.10
CA ASN A 572 32.66 30.81 16.18
C ASN A 572 32.19 29.35 16.09
N GLU A 573 32.08 28.82 14.88
CA GLU A 573 31.65 27.45 14.59
C GLU A 573 32.82 26.61 14.08
N PRO A 574 32.81 25.27 14.28
CA PRO A 574 33.87 24.41 13.78
C PRO A 574 33.96 24.51 12.26
N THR A 575 35.13 24.87 11.75
CA THR A 575 35.30 25.23 10.35
C THR A 575 36.41 24.41 9.69
N TRP A 576 36.10 23.86 8.51
CA TRP A 576 37.07 23.32 7.56
C TRP A 576 37.13 24.24 6.35
N VAL A 577 38.32 24.76 6.05
CA VAL A 577 38.57 25.52 4.82
C VAL A 577 39.17 24.56 3.80
N ASP A 578 38.44 24.33 2.71
CA ASP A 578 38.93 23.55 1.58
C ASP A 578 39.94 24.37 0.78
N ASN A 579 41.18 23.87 0.66
CA ASN A 579 42.26 24.53 -0.07
C ASN A 579 42.46 23.93 -1.47
N GLY A 580 41.56 23.06 -1.92
CA GLY A 580 41.62 22.32 -3.17
C GLY A 580 42.00 20.85 -2.97
N LEU A 581 42.38 20.19 -4.07
CA LEU A 581 42.55 18.73 -4.12
C LEU A 581 43.41 18.19 -2.97
N TYR A 582 42.76 17.41 -2.10
CA TYR A 582 43.38 16.72 -0.97
C TYR A 582 44.09 17.64 0.03
N SER A 583 43.61 18.88 0.18
CA SER A 583 44.16 19.82 1.16
C SER A 583 43.08 20.67 1.82
N GLY A 584 43.28 20.98 3.10
CA GLY A 584 42.44 21.93 3.81
C GLY A 584 42.99 22.33 5.17
N THR A 585 42.28 23.23 5.83
CA THR A 585 42.69 23.82 7.11
C THR A 585 41.57 23.72 8.13
N CYS A 586 41.87 23.19 9.32
CA CYS A 586 40.93 23.13 10.44
C CYS A 586 41.04 24.37 11.35
N TYR A 587 39.86 24.89 11.73
CA TYR A 587 39.65 25.89 12.77
C TYR A 587 38.54 25.42 13.72
N MET A 588 38.90 24.58 14.70
CA MET A 588 37.97 24.02 15.67
C MET A 588 38.66 23.53 16.95
N ASP A 589 37.94 23.45 18.05
CA ASP A 589 38.30 22.63 19.20
C ASP A 589 37.49 21.33 19.13
N CYS A 590 38.18 20.22 18.85
CA CYS A 590 37.58 18.90 18.72
C CYS A 590 37.87 18.08 19.99
N HIS A 591 36.86 17.95 20.86
CA HIS A 591 36.95 17.20 22.12
C HIS A 591 38.12 17.66 23.03
N GLY A 592 38.33 18.97 23.13
CA GLY A 592 39.42 19.58 23.92
C GLY A 592 40.76 19.66 23.17
N LYS A 593 40.80 19.22 21.91
CA LYS A 593 41.95 19.38 21.03
C LYS A 593 41.74 20.55 20.06
N VAL A 594 42.39 21.68 20.37
CA VAL A 594 42.39 22.87 19.52
C VAL A 594 43.21 22.67 18.24
N HIS A 595 42.53 22.83 17.11
CA HIS A 595 43.06 22.94 15.76
C HIS A 595 42.87 24.40 15.32
N ASP A 596 43.94 25.19 15.37
CA ASP A 596 43.93 26.61 14.98
C ASP A 596 44.90 26.79 13.81
N GLY A 597 44.37 26.84 12.59
CA GLY A 597 45.16 26.96 11.36
C GLY A 597 45.95 25.68 11.02
N TRP A 598 45.46 24.51 11.42
CA TRP A 598 46.13 23.23 11.13
C TRP A 598 45.90 22.83 9.68
N ASN A 599 46.95 22.85 8.87
CA ASN A 599 46.92 22.47 7.46
C ASN A 599 47.14 20.97 7.26
N TYR A 600 46.52 20.43 6.22
CA TYR A 600 46.60 19.02 5.84
C TYR A 600 46.96 18.84 4.37
#